data_AF-A0AA36IN98-F1
#
_entry.id   AF-A0AA36IN98-F1
#
_cell.length_a   1.000
_cell.length_b   1.000
_cell.length_c   1.000
_cell.angle_alpha   90.00
_cell.angle_beta   90.00
_cell.angle_gamma   90.00
#
_symmetry.space_group_name_H-M   'P 1'
#
loop_
_entity.id
_entity.type
_entity.pdbx_description
1 polymer ?
#
loop_
_entity_poly.entity_id
_entity_poly.type
_entity_poly.pdbx_seq_one_letter_code
_entity_poly.pdbx_strand_id
1 'polypeptide(L)'
;MSETVPLRLSGLEAGLEEEKDATDADSPPRTVWGAGRLALWMVCGLALLGCAWCLNSRAHIGLAVSAAPEFIDEASAGYKYSVVVGDKVTKTYYSLQSAKHELNSFPKGASKPSRMICEVKKGVVTKSPSKIGPSRQNQAAGVKAGFNKWWWDQADIDRMVKVCEADDKNPTDTYMYRVVVGDKVTKTYYTLQSAKHELNSFPKGASKPSRMICEVKKGVVTKSPSKIGPSRENQAAGVKAGFNKWWWDQADIDRMVKICNANTMK
;
A
#
# COMPACT_ATOMS: atom_id res chain seq x y z
N MET A 1 65.40 -1.60 21.45
CA MET A 1 64.95 -1.19 22.80
C MET A 1 63.53 -1.70 22.95
N SER A 2 63.42 -2.86 23.60
CA SER A 2 62.16 -3.51 23.98
C SER A 2 61.61 -2.83 25.23
N GLU A 3 60.31 -2.57 25.25
CA GLU A 3 59.55 -2.61 26.51
C GLU A 3 58.22 -3.33 26.25
N THR A 4 57.92 -4.24 27.18
CA THR A 4 56.86 -5.23 27.13
C THR A 4 56.07 -5.14 28.44
N VAL A 5 54.75 -5.41 28.38
CA VAL A 5 53.87 -5.95 29.46
C VAL A 5 53.39 -4.93 30.54
N PRO A 6 52.21 -5.09 31.21
CA PRO A 6 51.25 -6.21 31.22
C PRO A 6 49.76 -5.92 30.97
N LEU A 7 49.09 -7.04 30.62
CA LEU A 7 47.66 -7.35 30.79
C LEU A 7 47.24 -7.41 32.27
N ARG A 8 46.00 -7.02 32.58
CA ARG A 8 45.29 -7.47 33.79
C ARG A 8 43.90 -7.99 33.44
N LEU A 9 43.73 -9.28 33.71
CA LEU A 9 42.50 -10.06 33.72
C LEU A 9 42.10 -10.30 35.19
N SER A 10 40.83 -10.10 35.50
CA SER A 10 40.11 -10.58 36.69
C SER A 10 38.64 -10.25 36.39
N GLY A 11 37.68 -11.16 36.30
CA GLY A 11 37.39 -12.37 37.08
C GLY A 11 35.91 -12.22 37.45
N LEU A 12 35.02 -12.97 36.79
CA LEU A 12 34.36 -14.17 37.32
C LEU A 12 33.49 -13.86 38.56
N GLU A 13 32.17 -13.94 38.39
CA GLU A 13 31.32 -14.72 39.30
C GLU A 13 30.01 -15.10 38.62
N ALA A 14 29.65 -16.37 38.85
CA ALA A 14 28.57 -17.11 38.23
C ALA A 14 27.33 -17.11 39.13
N GLY A 15 26.15 -17.21 38.53
CA GLY A 15 24.90 -17.52 39.21
C GLY A 15 24.07 -18.47 38.36
N LEU A 16 24.20 -19.75 38.69
CA LEU A 16 23.36 -20.87 38.31
C LEU A 16 22.00 -20.76 39.00
N GLU A 17 20.96 -21.29 38.35
CA GLU A 17 19.70 -21.88 38.86
C GLU A 17 18.60 -21.61 37.82
N GLU A 18 17.72 -22.51 37.41
CA GLU A 18 17.48 -23.92 37.70
C GLU A 18 16.56 -24.40 36.56
N GLU A 19 16.91 -25.50 35.91
CA GLU A 19 16.06 -26.21 34.95
C GLU A 19 15.25 -27.25 35.74
N LYS A 20 13.92 -27.19 35.66
CA LYS A 20 13.07 -28.34 36.00
C LYS A 20 12.06 -28.60 34.89
N ASP A 21 12.20 -29.82 34.41
CA ASP A 21 11.45 -30.51 33.37
C ASP A 21 10.36 -31.39 34.01
N ALA A 22 9.44 -31.88 33.15
CA ALA A 22 8.47 -32.96 33.40
C ALA A 22 7.23 -32.60 34.26
N THR A 23 6.00 -33.06 34.02
CA THR A 23 5.45 -34.24 33.34
C THR A 23 3.94 -34.08 33.11
N ASP A 24 3.45 -34.63 32.00
CA ASP A 24 2.25 -35.47 31.80
C ASP A 24 0.87 -35.24 32.46
N ALA A 25 -0.12 -35.48 31.58
CA ALA A 25 -1.37 -36.23 31.77
C ALA A 25 -2.67 -35.55 32.25
N ASP A 26 -3.65 -35.70 31.35
CA ASP A 26 -5.02 -36.19 31.57
C ASP A 26 -6.19 -35.22 31.36
N SER A 27 -7.19 -35.73 30.65
CA SER A 27 -8.37 -35.02 30.11
C SER A 27 -9.59 -35.10 31.08
N PRO A 28 -10.85 -34.86 30.66
CA PRO A 28 -11.72 -33.76 31.09
C PRO A 28 -12.92 -34.20 31.98
N PRO A 29 -13.84 -33.26 32.32
CA PRO A 29 -15.26 -33.55 32.07
C PRO A 29 -15.99 -32.32 31.49
N ARG A 30 -16.69 -32.42 30.36
CA ARG A 30 -18.10 -32.84 30.12
C ARG A 30 -19.19 -32.01 30.80
N THR A 31 -19.94 -31.33 29.91
CA THR A 31 -21.40 -31.09 29.88
C THR A 31 -21.99 -30.15 30.95
N VAL A 32 -22.88 -29.20 30.63
CA VAL A 32 -24.31 -29.46 30.41
C VAL A 32 -25.05 -28.23 29.81
N TRP A 33 -25.82 -28.49 28.73
CA TRP A 33 -27.18 -28.04 28.32
C TRP A 33 -27.63 -26.56 28.26
N GLY A 34 -28.45 -26.31 27.22
CA GLY A 34 -29.43 -25.21 27.13
C GLY A 34 -29.63 -24.73 25.68
N ALA A 35 -30.20 -25.52 24.77
CA ALA A 35 -31.64 -25.54 24.45
C ALA A 35 -32.24 -24.18 24.05
N GLY A 36 -32.62 -24.04 22.77
CA GLY A 36 -33.35 -22.87 22.27
C GLY A 36 -33.62 -22.96 20.75
N ARG A 37 -34.44 -23.93 20.33
CA ARG A 37 -35.06 -24.02 18.99
C ARG A 37 -35.96 -22.78 18.78
N LEU A 38 -36.17 -22.24 17.57
CA LEU A 38 -37.10 -22.77 16.57
C LEU A 38 -37.02 -21.92 15.30
N ALA A 39 -36.87 -22.60 14.16
CA ALA A 39 -37.22 -22.07 12.86
C ALA A 39 -38.75 -22.13 12.67
N LEU A 40 -39.32 -21.16 11.94
CA LEU A 40 -40.52 -21.43 11.16
C LEU A 40 -40.60 -20.54 9.92
N TRP A 41 -40.94 -21.21 8.83
CA TRP A 41 -41.19 -20.71 7.48
C TRP A 41 -42.42 -19.80 7.40
N MET A 42 -42.45 -18.89 6.43
CA MET A 42 -43.66 -18.71 5.62
C MET A 42 -43.34 -18.14 4.24
N VAL A 43 -43.48 -19.00 3.25
CA VAL A 43 -43.79 -18.64 1.87
C VAL A 43 -45.31 -18.43 1.81
N CYS A 44 -45.77 -17.29 1.30
CA CYS A 44 -47.15 -17.14 0.86
C CYS A 44 -47.14 -16.34 -0.45
N GLY A 45 -47.39 -17.03 -1.56
CA GLY A 45 -47.86 -16.42 -2.78
C GLY A 45 -49.38 -16.33 -2.74
N LEU A 46 -49.93 -15.20 -3.18
CA LEU A 46 -51.30 -15.12 -3.65
C LEU A 46 -51.32 -14.35 -4.97
N ALA A 47 -51.85 -15.01 -5.99
CA ALA A 47 -52.16 -14.42 -7.28
C ALA A 47 -53.68 -14.17 -7.36
N LEU A 48 -54.02 -13.14 -8.14
CA LEU A 48 -55.30 -12.86 -8.80
C LEU A 48 -56.47 -12.34 -7.93
N LEU A 49 -56.80 -11.07 -8.14
CA LEU A 49 -58.12 -10.63 -8.64
C LEU A 49 -57.94 -9.21 -9.20
N GLY A 50 -58.25 -9.04 -10.49
CA GLY A 50 -58.22 -7.76 -11.16
C GLY A 50 -59.43 -6.90 -10.80
N CYS A 51 -59.21 -5.58 -10.76
CA CYS A 51 -60.21 -4.60 -11.19
C CYS A 51 -59.48 -3.45 -11.86
N ALA A 52 -59.94 -3.13 -13.06
CA ALA A 52 -59.39 -2.14 -13.95
C ALA A 52 -59.84 -0.72 -13.54
N TRP A 53 -59.08 0.27 -14.00
CA TRP A 53 -59.39 1.71 -14.01
C TRP A 53 -59.16 2.49 -12.71
N CYS A 54 -57.97 3.08 -12.59
CA CYS A 54 -57.84 4.53 -12.59
C CYS A 54 -56.42 4.90 -13.02
N LEU A 55 -56.34 5.41 -14.25
CA LEU A 55 -55.20 6.18 -14.73
C LEU A 55 -54.98 7.42 -13.85
N ASN A 56 -53.75 7.92 -13.89
CA ASN A 56 -53.34 9.28 -13.57
C ASN A 56 -52.77 9.53 -12.17
N SER A 57 -51.50 9.14 -11.98
CA SER A 57 -50.47 10.06 -11.46
C SER A 57 -49.10 9.48 -11.75
N ARG A 58 -48.47 10.03 -12.79
CA ARG A 58 -47.07 9.78 -13.14
C ARG A 58 -46.20 10.53 -12.12
N ALA A 59 -46.11 10.00 -10.90
CA ALA A 59 -45.12 10.44 -9.93
C ALA A 59 -43.81 9.73 -10.26
N HIS A 60 -42.87 10.51 -10.81
CA HIS A 60 -41.48 10.11 -10.96
C HIS A 60 -40.91 9.73 -9.58
N ILE A 61 -40.93 8.43 -9.26
CA ILE A 61 -39.99 7.88 -8.29
C ILE A 61 -38.67 7.78 -9.04
N GLY A 62 -38.00 8.92 -9.14
CA GLY A 62 -36.58 8.99 -9.46
C GLY A 62 -35.86 8.28 -8.32
N LEU A 63 -35.55 7.00 -8.53
CA LEU A 63 -34.59 6.28 -7.73
C LEU A 63 -33.27 7.01 -7.93
N ALA A 64 -32.97 7.97 -7.05
CA ALA A 64 -31.67 8.59 -6.96
C ALA A 64 -30.71 7.50 -6.48
N VAL A 65 -30.15 6.75 -7.43
CA VAL A 65 -28.90 6.05 -7.24
C VAL A 65 -27.89 7.15 -6.94
N SER A 66 -27.70 7.40 -5.65
CA SER A 66 -26.55 8.15 -5.12
C SER A 66 -25.32 7.43 -5.64
N ALA A 67 -24.80 7.89 -6.78
CA ALA A 67 -23.53 7.44 -7.30
C ALA A 67 -22.51 7.62 -6.18
N ALA A 68 -22.00 6.50 -5.66
CA ALA A 68 -20.84 6.53 -4.80
C ALA A 68 -19.75 7.33 -5.54
N PRO A 69 -19.04 8.25 -4.87
CA PRO A 69 -18.03 9.05 -5.53
C PRO A 69 -17.06 8.10 -6.23
N GLU A 70 -16.89 8.30 -7.54
CA GLU A 70 -15.86 7.59 -8.30
C GLU A 70 -14.54 7.80 -7.57
N PHE A 71 -14.06 6.75 -6.90
CA PHE A 71 -12.71 6.73 -6.37
C PHE A 71 -11.79 6.76 -7.59
N ILE A 72 -11.40 7.97 -7.99
CA ILE A 72 -10.33 8.14 -8.97
C ILE A 72 -9.13 7.47 -8.34
N ASP A 73 -8.69 6.35 -8.92
CA ASP A 73 -7.41 5.77 -8.61
C ASP A 73 -6.35 6.78 -9.05
N GLU A 74 -5.95 7.66 -8.13
CA GLU A 74 -5.01 8.77 -8.36
C GLU A 74 -3.71 8.25 -8.98
N ALA A 75 -3.31 7.02 -8.63
CA ALA A 75 -2.17 6.33 -9.22
C ALA A 75 -2.39 6.05 -10.72
N SER A 76 -3.58 5.59 -11.12
CA SER A 76 -3.94 5.38 -12.53
C SER A 76 -4.02 6.68 -13.34
N ALA A 77 -4.37 7.78 -12.68
CA ALA A 77 -4.39 9.12 -13.26
C ALA A 77 -2.98 9.76 -13.34
N GLY A 78 -1.94 9.06 -12.86
CA GLY A 78 -0.55 9.46 -12.94
C GLY A 78 -0.11 10.46 -11.87
N TYR A 79 -0.82 10.52 -10.73
CA TYR A 79 -0.43 11.35 -9.59
C TYR A 79 0.57 10.60 -8.68
N LYS A 80 1.56 11.34 -8.19
CA LYS A 80 2.42 10.98 -7.07
C LYS A 80 2.50 12.14 -6.09
N TYR A 81 2.74 11.84 -4.82
CA TYR A 81 2.82 12.80 -3.74
C TYR A 81 4.07 12.52 -2.92
N SER A 82 5.09 13.36 -3.07
CA SER A 82 6.35 13.25 -2.35
C SER A 82 6.32 14.12 -1.12
N VAL A 83 6.50 13.52 0.06
CA VAL A 83 6.67 14.27 1.30
C VAL A 83 8.12 14.72 1.36
N VAL A 84 8.33 16.03 1.22
CA VAL A 84 9.64 16.68 1.30
C VAL A 84 9.81 17.21 2.72
N VAL A 85 10.96 16.95 3.33
CA VAL A 85 11.30 17.43 4.66
C VAL A 85 12.75 17.92 4.64
N GLY A 86 12.93 19.22 4.86
CA GLY A 86 14.21 19.90 4.73
C GLY A 86 14.72 19.83 3.29
N ASP A 87 15.80 19.08 3.10
CA ASP A 87 16.57 18.93 1.87
C ASP A 87 16.39 17.56 1.19
N LYS A 88 15.44 16.73 1.66
CA LYS A 88 15.19 15.40 1.10
C LYS A 88 13.72 15.06 0.96
N VAL A 89 13.41 14.17 0.03
CA VAL A 89 12.14 13.44 0.03
C VAL A 89 12.24 12.34 1.08
N THR A 90 11.30 12.30 2.03
CA THR A 90 11.25 11.19 3.01
C THR A 90 10.55 9.99 2.43
N LYS A 91 9.45 10.19 1.70
CA LYS A 91 8.68 9.13 1.08
C LYS A 91 7.75 9.66 -0.01
N THR A 92 7.56 8.84 -1.05
CA THR A 92 6.62 9.11 -2.15
C THR A 92 5.42 8.17 -2.07
N TYR A 93 4.23 8.74 -2.19
CA TYR A 93 2.94 8.08 -2.11
C TYR A 93 2.15 8.28 -3.40
N TYR A 94 1.13 7.46 -3.61
CA TYR A 94 0.23 7.56 -4.79
C TYR A 94 -1.22 7.81 -4.40
N SER A 95 -1.42 8.11 -3.11
CA SER A 95 -2.65 8.63 -2.55
C SER A 95 -2.27 9.89 -1.77
N LEU A 96 -3.00 10.97 -2.01
CA LEU A 96 -2.85 12.19 -1.24
C LEU A 96 -3.10 11.95 0.26
N GLN A 97 -4.02 11.04 0.61
CA GLN A 97 -4.33 10.73 2.00
C GLN A 97 -3.14 10.08 2.73
N SER A 98 -2.42 9.16 2.08
CA SER A 98 -1.22 8.55 2.67
C SER A 98 -0.09 9.56 2.84
N ALA A 99 0.13 10.44 1.86
CA ALA A 99 1.11 11.53 1.98
C ALA A 99 0.74 12.51 3.11
N LYS A 100 -0.55 12.82 3.26
CA LYS A 100 -1.06 13.63 4.39
C LYS A 100 -0.81 12.97 5.72
N HIS A 101 -1.05 11.66 5.82
CA HIS A 101 -0.79 10.90 7.05
C HIS A 101 0.68 10.99 7.46
N GLU A 102 1.60 10.76 6.51
CA GLU A 102 3.04 10.93 6.74
C GLU A 102 3.40 12.35 7.15
N LEU A 103 2.96 13.37 6.40
CA LEU A 103 3.22 14.78 6.71
C LEU A 103 2.71 15.15 8.12
N ASN A 104 1.57 14.58 8.52
CA ASN A 104 0.95 14.84 9.81
C ASN A 104 1.56 14.05 10.96
N SER A 105 2.47 13.10 10.71
CA SER A 105 3.20 12.38 11.75
C SER A 105 4.24 13.24 12.48
N PHE A 106 4.66 14.35 11.86
CA PHE A 106 5.57 15.32 12.46
C PHE A 106 4.90 16.08 13.62
N PRO A 107 5.68 16.62 14.59
CA PRO A 107 5.12 17.43 15.67
C PRO A 107 4.30 18.62 15.14
N LYS A 108 3.10 18.79 15.68
CA LYS A 108 2.19 19.87 15.27
C LYS A 108 2.76 21.22 15.70
N GLY A 109 2.69 22.22 14.81
CA GLY A 109 3.12 23.59 15.09
C GLY A 109 4.64 23.80 15.06
N ALA A 110 5.44 22.76 14.81
CA ALA A 110 6.89 22.90 14.72
C ALA A 110 7.28 23.78 13.52
N SER A 111 8.09 24.81 13.75
CA SER A 111 8.59 25.69 12.69
C SER A 111 9.81 25.12 11.95
N LYS A 112 10.34 23.96 12.37
CA LYS A 112 11.41 23.27 11.67
C LYS A 112 11.24 21.75 11.82
N PRO A 113 11.80 20.96 10.89
CA PRO A 113 12.29 21.37 9.57
C PRO A 113 11.14 21.83 8.65
N SER A 114 11.47 22.51 7.53
CA SER A 114 10.51 22.74 6.46
C SER A 114 9.95 21.43 5.94
N ARG A 115 8.66 21.39 5.64
CA ARG A 115 7.97 20.17 5.22
C ARG A 115 6.73 20.46 4.38
N MET A 116 6.56 19.69 3.31
CA MET A 116 5.44 19.81 2.39
C MET A 116 5.22 18.53 1.62
N ILE A 117 4.04 18.41 1.04
CA ILE A 117 3.76 17.46 -0.03
C ILE A 117 3.96 18.17 -1.36
N CYS A 118 4.80 17.60 -2.21
CA CYS A 118 4.92 17.94 -3.62
C CYS A 118 4.03 17.01 -4.44
N GLU A 119 3.25 17.57 -5.36
CA GLU A 119 2.51 16.79 -6.36
C GLU A 119 3.37 16.59 -7.60
N VAL A 120 3.51 15.35 -8.03
CA VAL A 120 4.04 14.99 -9.34
C VAL A 120 2.89 14.46 -10.19
N LYS A 121 2.63 15.08 -11.33
CA LYS A 121 1.58 14.66 -12.26
C LYS A 121 2.21 14.26 -13.58
N LYS A 122 2.07 12.99 -13.96
CA LYS A 122 2.62 12.43 -15.19
C LYS A 122 4.12 12.73 -15.36
N GLY A 123 4.90 12.64 -14.27
CA GLY A 123 6.34 12.90 -14.26
C GLY A 123 6.74 14.39 -14.27
N VAL A 124 5.78 15.30 -14.01
CA VAL A 124 6.05 16.73 -13.87
C VAL A 124 5.73 17.17 -12.46
N VAL A 125 6.74 17.68 -11.75
CA VAL A 125 6.56 18.27 -10.41
C VAL A 125 5.81 19.59 -10.52
N THR A 126 4.77 19.75 -9.71
CA THR A 126 3.99 20.98 -9.64
C THR A 126 4.77 22.04 -8.88
N LYS A 127 5.05 23.18 -9.54
CA LYS A 127 5.83 24.28 -8.94
C LYS A 127 5.12 25.00 -7.78
N SER A 128 3.79 24.96 -7.75
CA SER A 128 2.99 25.58 -6.69
C SER A 128 2.38 24.51 -5.79
N PRO A 129 2.94 24.25 -4.59
CA PRO A 129 2.42 23.24 -3.67
C PRO A 129 1.14 23.67 -2.92
N SER A 130 0.62 24.87 -3.16
CA SER A 130 -0.53 25.43 -2.44
C SER A 130 -1.82 24.63 -2.63
N LYS A 131 -2.01 24.04 -3.81
CA LYS A 131 -3.19 23.23 -4.17
C LYS A 131 -2.71 21.88 -4.70
N ILE A 132 -3.12 20.79 -4.07
CA ILE A 132 -2.67 19.44 -4.41
C ILE A 132 -3.82 18.43 -4.50
N GLY A 133 -3.60 17.40 -5.30
CA GLY A 133 -4.52 16.35 -5.65
C GLY A 133 -5.62 16.77 -6.63
N PRO A 134 -6.41 15.79 -7.10
CA PRO A 134 -7.51 16.03 -8.04
C PRO A 134 -8.55 17.01 -7.48
N SER A 135 -8.83 16.95 -6.16
CA SER A 135 -9.76 17.85 -5.48
C SER A 135 -9.16 19.23 -5.13
N ARG A 136 -7.92 19.53 -5.54
CA ARG A 136 -7.22 20.80 -5.28
C ARG A 136 -7.23 21.22 -3.80
N GLN A 137 -6.88 20.30 -2.90
CA GLN A 137 -6.84 20.55 -1.46
C GLN A 137 -5.84 21.66 -1.12
N ASN A 138 -6.23 22.55 -0.21
CA ASN A 138 -5.46 23.76 0.12
C ASN A 138 -4.35 23.50 1.15
N GLN A 139 -3.23 22.94 0.72
CA GLN A 139 -2.08 22.75 1.59
C GLN A 139 -1.55 24.08 2.17
N ALA A 140 -1.66 25.20 1.44
CA ALA A 140 -1.17 26.50 1.93
C ALA A 140 -1.85 26.95 3.24
N ALA A 141 -3.10 26.52 3.49
CA ALA A 141 -3.82 26.79 4.73
C ALA A 141 -3.29 25.99 5.95
N GLY A 142 -2.33 25.09 5.74
CA GLY A 142 -1.66 24.35 6.79
C GLY A 142 -2.60 23.52 7.64
N VAL A 143 -2.41 23.57 8.97
CA VAL A 143 -3.13 22.71 9.93
C VAL A 143 -4.65 22.89 9.82
N LYS A 144 -5.13 24.09 9.48
CA LYS A 144 -6.56 24.37 9.25
C LYS A 144 -7.17 23.55 8.11
N ALA A 145 -6.36 23.14 7.13
CA ALA A 145 -6.77 22.26 6.03
C ALA A 145 -6.31 20.79 6.22
N GLY A 146 -5.82 20.44 7.42
CA GLY A 146 -5.33 19.10 7.74
C GLY A 146 -3.95 18.78 7.17
N PHE A 147 -3.11 19.80 6.95
CA PHE A 147 -1.72 19.65 6.51
C PHE A 147 -0.77 20.22 7.55
N ASN A 148 0.06 19.38 8.18
CA ASN A 148 1.15 19.83 9.05
C ASN A 148 2.37 20.30 8.22
N LYS A 149 2.11 21.15 7.23
CA LYS A 149 3.14 21.77 6.40
C LYS A 149 3.86 22.87 7.17
N TRP A 150 5.11 23.10 6.82
CA TRP A 150 5.83 24.32 7.20
C TRP A 150 6.76 24.73 6.07
N TRP A 151 6.65 25.99 5.67
CA TRP A 151 7.62 26.67 4.80
C TRP A 151 7.51 28.16 5.09
N TRP A 152 8.64 28.87 5.08
CA TRP A 152 8.69 30.27 5.48
C TRP A 152 8.20 31.22 4.40
N ASP A 153 8.66 31.02 3.16
CA ASP A 153 8.43 31.92 2.04
C ASP A 153 8.46 31.15 0.71
N GLN A 154 8.45 31.89 -0.40
CA GLN A 154 8.53 31.31 -1.74
C GLN A 154 9.91 30.68 -2.02
N ALA A 155 11.00 31.22 -1.48
CA ALA A 155 12.33 30.67 -1.69
C ALA A 155 12.50 29.29 -1.02
N ASP A 156 11.90 29.10 0.16
CA ASP A 156 11.80 27.81 0.84
C ASP A 156 10.98 26.81 0.00
N ILE A 157 9.82 27.24 -0.51
CA ILE A 157 9.02 26.43 -1.44
C ILE A 157 9.85 26.01 -2.65
N ASP A 158 10.51 26.95 -3.33
CA ASP A 158 11.28 26.68 -4.54
C ASP A 158 12.43 25.71 -4.27
N ARG A 159 13.09 25.82 -3.10
CA ARG A 159 14.11 24.87 -2.66
C ARG A 159 13.51 23.46 -2.50
N MET A 160 12.39 23.33 -1.81
CA MET A 160 11.75 22.05 -1.57
C MET A 160 11.17 21.43 -2.86
N VAL A 161 10.69 22.25 -3.80
CA VAL A 161 10.28 21.80 -5.15
C VAL A 161 11.48 21.23 -5.90
N LYS A 162 12.64 21.90 -5.86
CA LYS A 162 13.88 21.39 -6.48
C LYS A 162 14.30 20.03 -5.90
N VAL A 163 14.13 19.83 -4.59
CA VAL A 163 14.37 18.53 -3.95
C VAL A 163 13.43 17.47 -4.53
N CYS A 164 12.14 17.78 -4.68
CA CYS A 164 11.20 16.87 -5.32
C CYS A 164 11.50 16.62 -6.80
N GLU A 165 11.91 17.63 -7.57
CA GLU A 165 12.33 17.48 -8.97
C GLU A 165 13.57 16.60 -9.10
N ALA A 166 14.54 16.76 -8.19
CA ALA A 166 15.72 15.93 -8.14
C ALA A 166 15.38 14.47 -7.81
N ASP A 167 14.49 14.24 -6.84
CA ASP A 167 14.02 12.89 -6.50
C ASP A 167 13.15 12.29 -7.62
N ASP A 168 12.24 13.01 -8.26
CA ASP A 168 11.44 12.41 -9.35
C ASP A 168 12.31 12.05 -10.57
N LYS A 169 13.38 12.82 -10.83
CA LYS A 169 14.40 12.47 -11.84
C LYS A 169 15.27 11.28 -11.41
N ASN A 170 15.64 11.22 -10.13
CA ASN A 170 16.53 10.20 -9.56
C ASN A 170 15.94 9.63 -8.27
N PRO A 171 14.88 8.80 -8.37
CA PRO A 171 14.10 8.41 -7.20
C PRO A 171 14.93 7.63 -6.19
N THR A 172 15.13 8.23 -5.03
CA THR A 172 15.99 7.68 -3.98
C THR A 172 15.39 6.43 -3.33
N ASP A 173 14.06 6.26 -3.36
CA ASP A 173 13.33 5.13 -2.77
C ASP A 173 12.10 4.66 -3.56
N THR A 174 12.03 4.87 -4.88
CA THR A 174 10.84 4.44 -5.63
C THR A 174 10.83 2.94 -5.87
N TYR A 175 9.89 2.28 -5.20
CA TYR A 175 9.39 0.96 -5.53
C TYR A 175 8.28 1.13 -6.59
N MET A 176 8.47 0.56 -7.77
CA MET A 176 7.38 0.29 -8.70
C MET A 176 7.07 -1.21 -8.66
N TYR A 177 5.85 -1.57 -9.01
CA TYR A 177 5.37 -2.94 -9.00
C TYR A 177 4.80 -3.27 -10.37
N ARG A 178 5.41 -4.21 -11.08
CA ARG A 178 4.93 -4.64 -12.40
C ARG A 178 4.23 -5.96 -12.27
N VAL A 179 2.98 -6.04 -12.74
CA VAL A 179 2.29 -7.33 -12.81
C VAL A 179 2.67 -7.97 -14.13
N VAL A 180 3.37 -9.10 -14.05
CA VAL A 180 3.73 -9.94 -15.19
C VAL A 180 2.72 -11.06 -15.27
N VAL A 181 2.16 -11.29 -16.45
CA VAL A 181 1.21 -12.37 -16.73
C VAL A 181 1.62 -13.03 -18.04
N GLY A 182 1.92 -14.33 -17.98
CA GLY A 182 2.42 -15.10 -19.11
C GLY A 182 3.75 -14.55 -19.63
N ASP A 183 3.69 -13.90 -20.79
CA ASP A 183 4.81 -13.39 -21.58
C ASP A 183 4.92 -11.85 -21.58
N LYS A 184 4.06 -11.14 -20.84
CA LYS A 184 4.01 -9.67 -20.85
C LYS A 184 3.87 -9.05 -19.46
N VAL A 185 4.28 -7.79 -19.35
CA VAL A 185 3.87 -6.91 -18.25
C VAL A 185 2.47 -6.38 -18.58
N THR A 186 1.48 -6.61 -17.74
CA THR A 186 0.12 -6.07 -17.97
C THR A 186 0.10 -4.57 -17.69
N LYS A 187 0.61 -4.15 -16.54
CA LYS A 187 0.67 -2.75 -16.13
C LYS A 187 1.76 -2.53 -15.09
N THR A 188 2.30 -1.31 -15.08
CA THR A 188 3.17 -0.82 -14.00
C THR A 188 2.30 -0.10 -12.98
N TYR A 189 2.41 -0.55 -11.75
CA TYR A 189 1.80 0.03 -10.57
C TYR A 189 2.86 0.64 -9.69
N TYR A 190 2.35 1.43 -8.78
CA TYR A 190 3.13 2.30 -7.94
C TYR A 190 2.88 2.05 -6.45
N THR A 191 1.77 1.35 -6.15
CA THR A 191 1.52 0.75 -4.84
C THR A 191 1.48 -0.76 -4.97
N LEU A 192 1.90 -1.46 -3.92
CA LEU A 192 1.80 -2.92 -3.86
C LEU A 192 0.33 -3.35 -3.85
N GLN A 193 -0.56 -2.57 -3.24
CA GLN A 193 -1.98 -2.88 -3.16
C GLN A 193 -2.68 -2.84 -4.53
N SER A 194 -2.40 -1.84 -5.37
CA SER A 194 -2.95 -1.80 -6.74
C SER A 194 -2.42 -2.95 -7.60
N ALA A 195 -1.14 -3.29 -7.46
CA ALA A 195 -0.57 -4.46 -8.13
C ALA A 195 -1.20 -5.78 -7.65
N LYS A 196 -1.46 -5.91 -6.34
CA LYS A 196 -2.17 -7.06 -5.75
C LYS A 196 -3.60 -7.14 -6.27
N HIS A 197 -4.30 -6.02 -6.39
CA HIS A 197 -5.66 -6.00 -6.92
C HIS A 197 -5.72 -6.60 -8.34
N GLU A 198 -4.84 -6.14 -9.23
CA GLU A 198 -4.68 -6.69 -10.57
C GLU A 198 -4.29 -8.18 -10.54
N LEU A 199 -3.25 -8.55 -9.78
CA LEU A 199 -2.81 -9.94 -9.66
C LEU A 199 -3.93 -10.86 -9.14
N ASN A 200 -4.78 -10.34 -8.25
CA ASN A 200 -5.89 -11.07 -7.62
C ASN A 200 -7.18 -11.07 -8.44
N SER A 201 -7.23 -10.39 -9.60
CA SER A 201 -8.38 -10.44 -10.52
C SER A 201 -8.57 -11.81 -11.18
N PHE A 202 -7.53 -12.65 -11.19
CA PHE A 202 -7.58 -14.01 -11.71
C PHE A 202 -8.35 -14.95 -10.77
N PRO A 203 -8.89 -16.08 -11.26
CA PRO A 203 -9.52 -17.08 -10.40
C PRO A 203 -8.56 -17.55 -9.30
N LYS A 204 -9.05 -17.60 -8.06
CA LYS A 204 -8.25 -17.90 -6.87
C LYS A 204 -7.60 -19.27 -7.00
N GLY A 205 -6.26 -19.32 -6.93
CA GLY A 205 -5.50 -20.57 -7.00
C GLY A 205 -5.33 -21.13 -8.41
N ALA A 206 -5.73 -20.40 -9.47
CA ALA A 206 -5.57 -20.88 -10.85
C ALA A 206 -4.10 -21.20 -11.17
N SER A 207 -3.87 -22.32 -11.83
CA SER A 207 -2.50 -22.75 -12.15
C SER A 207 -1.91 -22.13 -13.42
N LYS A 208 -2.73 -21.41 -14.19
CA LYS A 208 -2.34 -20.73 -15.43
C LYS A 208 -3.12 -19.43 -15.60
N PRO A 209 -2.58 -18.45 -16.35
CA PRO A 209 -1.17 -18.36 -16.77
C PRO A 209 -0.23 -18.10 -15.58
N SER A 210 1.09 -18.28 -15.76
CA SER A 210 2.08 -17.81 -14.78
C SER A 210 1.90 -16.32 -14.56
N ARG A 211 1.97 -15.88 -13.30
CA ARG A 211 1.71 -14.50 -12.92
C ARG A 211 2.39 -14.11 -11.62
N MET A 212 2.97 -12.91 -11.60
CA MET A 212 3.67 -12.38 -10.44
C MET A 212 3.69 -10.86 -10.46
N ILE A 213 3.91 -10.29 -9.29
CA ILE A 213 4.37 -8.92 -9.15
C ILE A 213 5.90 -8.96 -9.15
N CYS A 214 6.53 -8.06 -9.89
CA CYS A 214 7.94 -7.76 -9.81
C CYS A 214 8.13 -6.40 -9.16
N GLU A 215 9.09 -6.31 -8.26
CA GLU A 215 9.51 -5.02 -7.71
C GLU A 215 10.58 -4.41 -8.61
N VAL A 216 10.43 -3.12 -8.92
CA VAL A 216 11.45 -2.30 -9.55
C VAL A 216 11.90 -1.29 -8.51
N LYS A 217 13.16 -1.38 -8.09
CA LYS A 217 13.76 -0.45 -7.15
C LYS A 217 14.84 0.35 -7.87
N LYS A 218 14.70 1.68 -7.87
CA LYS A 218 15.64 2.59 -8.56
C LYS A 218 15.84 2.22 -10.04
N GLY A 219 14.75 1.86 -10.73
CA GLY A 219 14.79 1.45 -12.13
C GLY A 219 15.32 0.03 -12.39
N VAL A 220 15.75 -0.70 -11.36
CA VAL A 220 16.27 -2.07 -11.46
C VAL A 220 15.22 -3.06 -10.95
N VAL A 221 14.86 -4.05 -11.77
CA VAL A 221 13.97 -5.13 -11.31
C VAL A 221 14.72 -6.00 -10.30
N THR A 222 14.09 -6.27 -9.16
CA THR A 222 14.66 -7.17 -8.16
C THR A 222 14.72 -8.59 -8.69
N LYS A 223 15.83 -9.27 -8.43
CA LYS A 223 16.05 -10.65 -8.91
C LYS A 223 15.10 -11.66 -8.26
N SER A 224 14.67 -11.41 -7.02
CA SER A 224 13.81 -12.32 -6.27
C SER A 224 12.42 -11.70 -6.07
N PRO A 225 11.35 -12.32 -6.62
CA PRO A 225 9.99 -11.85 -6.42
C PRO A 225 9.36 -12.37 -5.11
N SER A 226 10.11 -13.11 -4.28
CA SER A 226 9.54 -13.78 -3.10
C SER A 226 9.09 -12.81 -2.00
N LYS A 227 9.81 -11.69 -1.83
CA LYS A 227 9.53 -10.66 -0.84
C LYS A 227 9.44 -9.32 -1.56
N ILE A 228 8.29 -8.64 -1.44
CA ILE A 228 7.99 -7.44 -2.23
C ILE A 228 7.58 -6.28 -1.34
N GLY A 229 8.01 -5.10 -1.74
CA GLY A 229 7.73 -3.83 -1.10
C GLY A 229 8.58 -3.58 0.14
N PRO A 230 8.45 -2.37 0.71
CA PRO A 230 9.21 -1.96 1.90
C PRO A 230 8.91 -2.85 3.12
N SER A 231 7.68 -3.35 3.24
CA SER A 231 7.27 -4.25 4.33
C SER A 231 7.67 -5.71 4.11
N ARG A 232 8.37 -6.03 3.01
CA ARG A 232 8.81 -7.39 2.64
C ARG A 232 7.67 -8.41 2.63
N GLU A 233 6.53 -8.07 2.04
CA GLU A 233 5.37 -8.97 1.95
C GLU A 233 5.73 -10.28 1.22
N ASN A 234 5.25 -11.41 1.73
CA ASN A 234 5.65 -12.73 1.26
C ASN A 234 4.84 -13.22 0.05
N GLN A 235 5.16 -12.72 -1.15
CA GLN A 235 4.50 -13.20 -2.37
C GLN A 235 4.73 -14.71 -2.58
N ALA A 236 5.86 -15.28 -2.17
CA ALA A 236 6.11 -16.71 -2.33
C ALA A 236 5.07 -17.61 -1.60
N ALA A 237 4.45 -17.11 -0.53
CA ALA A 237 3.36 -17.80 0.17
C ALA A 237 2.02 -17.81 -0.60
N GLY A 238 1.95 -17.11 -1.73
CA GLY A 238 0.80 -17.13 -2.64
C GLY A 238 -0.49 -16.67 -1.97
N VAL A 239 -1.58 -17.41 -2.23
CA VAL A 239 -2.94 -17.03 -1.81
C VAL A 239 -3.04 -16.82 -0.30
N LYS A 240 -2.25 -17.56 0.51
CA LYS A 240 -2.21 -17.40 1.97
C LYS A 240 -1.72 -16.02 2.42
N ALA A 241 -0.89 -15.36 1.61
CA ALA A 241 -0.40 -14.00 1.86
C ALA A 241 -1.17 -12.93 1.04
N GLY A 242 -2.28 -13.30 0.41
CA GLY A 242 -3.08 -12.39 -0.42
C GLY A 242 -2.48 -12.11 -1.79
N PHE A 243 -1.64 -13.01 -2.31
CA PHE A 243 -1.10 -12.95 -3.67
C PHE A 243 -1.61 -14.13 -4.49
N ASN A 244 -2.46 -13.89 -5.49
CA ASN A 244 -2.86 -14.91 -6.44
C ASN A 244 -1.75 -15.14 -7.50
N LYS A 245 -0.50 -15.31 -7.03
CA LYS A 245 0.66 -15.58 -7.87
C LYS A 245 0.61 -17.01 -8.40
N TRP A 246 1.26 -17.21 -9.53
CA TRP A 246 1.62 -18.54 -10.00
C TRP A 246 2.99 -18.52 -10.68
N TRP A 247 3.88 -19.39 -10.23
CA TRP A 247 5.10 -19.78 -10.95
C TRP A 247 5.49 -21.20 -10.55
N TRP A 248 6.04 -21.98 -11.48
CA TRP A 248 6.33 -23.41 -11.28
C TRP A 248 7.61 -23.61 -10.47
N ASP A 249 8.68 -22.98 -10.93
CA ASP A 249 10.05 -23.21 -10.49
C ASP A 249 10.89 -21.94 -10.66
N GLN A 250 12.19 -22.07 -10.42
CA GLN A 250 13.12 -20.97 -10.57
C GLN A 250 13.27 -20.51 -12.04
N ALA A 251 13.19 -21.41 -13.01
CA ALA A 251 13.29 -21.05 -14.43
C ALA A 251 12.09 -20.21 -14.89
N ASP A 252 10.90 -20.51 -14.39
CA ASP A 252 9.69 -19.72 -14.60
C ASP A 252 9.82 -18.32 -14.00
N ILE A 253 10.34 -18.22 -12.77
CA ILE A 253 10.65 -16.94 -12.11
C ILE A 253 11.64 -16.13 -12.95
N ASP A 254 12.76 -16.73 -13.35
CA ASP A 254 13.82 -16.04 -14.10
C ASP A 254 13.29 -15.51 -15.44
N ARG A 255 12.46 -16.30 -16.13
CA ARG A 255 11.78 -15.89 -17.36
C ARG A 255 10.88 -14.67 -17.11
N MET A 256 10.08 -14.70 -16.06
CA MET A 256 9.16 -13.60 -15.74
C MET A 256 9.89 -12.33 -15.26
N VAL A 257 11.01 -12.47 -14.53
CA VAL A 257 11.89 -11.35 -14.18
C VAL A 257 12.51 -10.74 -15.44
N LYS A 258 12.92 -11.57 -16.40
CA LYS A 258 13.42 -11.09 -17.71
C LYS A 258 12.35 -10.31 -18.47
N ILE A 259 11.10 -10.78 -18.50
CA ILE A 259 9.96 -10.05 -19.09
C ILE A 259 9.74 -8.71 -18.39
N CYS A 260 9.84 -8.70 -17.06
CA CYS A 260 9.75 -7.46 -16.28
C CYS A 260 10.86 -6.46 -16.64
N ASN A 261 12.11 -6.93 -16.79
CA ASN A 261 13.26 -6.11 -17.20
C ASN A 261 13.19 -5.65 -18.66
N ALA A 262 12.63 -6.45 -19.56
CA ALA A 262 12.51 -6.05 -20.97
C ALA A 262 11.60 -4.82 -21.19
N ASN A 263 10.79 -4.47 -20.19
CA ASN A 263 9.89 -3.30 -20.21
C ASN A 263 10.41 -2.11 -19.38
N THR A 264 11.66 -2.13 -18.87
CA THR A 264 12.29 -0.94 -18.25
C THR A 264 12.95 -0.10 -19.33
N MET A 265 12.26 0.97 -19.75
CA MET A 265 12.74 2.09 -20.57
C MET A 265 12.95 1.81 -22.08
N LYS A 266 11.94 2.19 -22.86
CA LYS A 266 12.14 3.11 -23.99
C LYS A 266 11.49 4.44 -23.63
#